data_AF-A0A7K0PBP1-F1
#
_entry.id   AF-A0A7K0PBP1-F1
#
_cell.length_a   1.000
_cell.length_b   1.000
_cell.length_c   1.000
_cell.angle_alpha   90.00
_cell.angle_beta   90.00
_cell.angle_gamma   90.00
#
_symmetry.space_group_name_H-M   'P 1'
#
loop_
_entity.id
_entity.type
_entity.pdbx_description
1 polymer ?
#
loop_
_entity_poly.entity_id
_entity_poly.type
_entity_poly.pdbx_seq_one_letter_code
_entity_poly.pdbx_strand_id
1 'polypeptide(L)' 'MTAIGERDEWTCGICGESIDRSHVAPHPQSPSIDHIFPVSLQGAHAPENAQITHLICNALKGEEPL' A
#
# COMPACT_ATOMS: atom_id res chain seq x y z
N MET A 1 -1.04 1.79 -9.76
CA MET A 1 0.21 1.78 -8.96
C MET A 1 0.98 3.08 -9.11
N THR A 2 1.48 3.42 -10.31
CA THR A 2 2.41 4.56 -10.50
C THR A 2 1.88 5.89 -9.96
N ALA A 3 0.64 6.28 -10.29
CA ALA A 3 0.05 7.52 -9.79
C ALA A 3 -0.07 7.59 -8.25
N ILE A 4 -0.35 6.46 -7.58
CA ILE A 4 -0.41 6.39 -6.11
C ILE A 4 1.00 6.40 -5.51
N GLY A 5 1.92 5.63 -6.08
CA GLY A 5 3.32 5.63 -5.65
C GLY A 5 3.99 7.00 -5.83
N GLU A 6 3.70 7.72 -6.90
CA GLU A 6 4.20 9.08 -7.12
C GLU A 6 3.61 10.08 -6.12
N ARG A 7 2.30 9.99 -5.83
CA ARG A 7 1.64 10.80 -4.81
C ARG A 7 2.22 10.57 -3.42
N ASP A 8 2.49 9.31 -3.09
CA ASP A 8 3.00 8.89 -1.77
C ASP A 8 4.54 8.93 -1.68
N GLU A 9 5.20 9.52 -2.68
CA GLU A 9 6.67 9.63 -2.75
C GLU A 9 7.39 8.27 -2.61
N TRP A 10 6.72 7.19 -3.01
CA TRP A 10 7.14 5.80 -2.83
C TRP A 10 7.48 5.46 -1.37
N THR A 11 6.80 6.08 -0.43
CA THR A 11 6.90 5.80 1.00
C THR A 11 5.79 4.85 1.41
N CYS A 12 6.14 3.77 2.09
CA CYS A 12 5.17 2.79 2.57
C CYS A 12 4.25 3.43 3.61
N GLY A 13 2.95 3.46 3.34
CA GLY A 13 1.96 4.03 4.26
C GLY A 13 1.73 3.24 5.56
N ILE A 14 2.34 2.05 5.71
CA ILE A 14 2.29 1.24 6.94
C ILE A 14 3.51 1.49 7.82
N CYS A 15 4.74 1.31 7.29
CA CYS A 15 5.96 1.40 8.10
C CYS A 15 6.71 2.73 7.96
N GLY A 16 6.35 3.58 6.98
CA GLY A 16 7.02 4.85 6.72
C GLY A 16 8.37 4.75 6.00
N GLU A 17 8.82 3.56 5.62
CA GLU A 17 10.07 3.37 4.88
C GLU A 17 9.88 3.47 3.36
N SER A 18 10.95 3.84 2.64
CA SER A 18 10.95 3.92 1.18
C SER A 18 10.76 2.54 0.52
N ILE A 19 10.02 2.52 -0.59
CA ILE A 19 9.78 1.35 -1.43
C ILE A 19 10.72 1.40 -2.64
N ASP A 20 11.57 0.38 -2.77
CA ASP A 20 12.35 0.20 -4.00
C ASP A 20 11.47 -0.42 -5.09
N ARG A 21 11.31 0.34 -6.18
CA ARG A 21 10.51 -0.01 -7.36
C ARG A 21 11.18 -1.06 -8.25
N SER A 22 12.46 -1.35 -8.01
CA SER A 22 13.18 -2.42 -8.71
C SER A 22 12.72 -3.81 -8.28
N HIS A 23 12.16 -3.93 -7.07
CA HIS A 23 11.60 -5.17 -6.56
C HIS A 23 10.27 -5.50 -7.24
N VAL A 24 10.16 -6.73 -7.74
CA VAL A 24 8.94 -7.25 -8.36
C VAL A 24 8.32 -8.33 -7.49
N ALA A 25 6.99 -8.44 -7.50
CA ALA A 25 6.30 -9.51 -6.80
C ALA A 25 6.81 -10.89 -7.29
N PRO A 26 7.03 -11.87 -6.40
CA PRO A 26 6.58 -11.95 -5.00
C PRO A 26 7.60 -11.44 -3.97
N HIS A 27 8.57 -10.59 -4.33
CA HIS A 27 9.53 -10.05 -3.37
C HIS A 27 8.82 -9.32 -2.23
N PRO A 28 9.16 -9.55 -0.95
CA PRO A 28 8.43 -8.97 0.19
C PRO A 28 8.47 -7.44 0.21
N GLN A 29 9.54 -6.82 -0.27
CA GLN A 29 9.67 -5.35 -0.37
C GLN A 29 9.20 -4.79 -1.71
N SER A 30 8.56 -5.59 -2.57
CA SER A 30 7.95 -5.08 -3.80
C SER A 30 6.76 -4.16 -3.50
N PRO A 31 6.47 -3.17 -4.35
CA PRO A 31 5.34 -2.27 -4.17
C PRO A 31 4.01 -3.04 -4.27
N SER A 32 3.06 -2.69 -3.41
CA SER A 32 1.69 -3.18 -3.37
C SER A 32 0.72 -2.03 -3.07
N ILE A 33 -0.56 -2.19 -3.40
CA ILE A 33 -1.61 -1.20 -3.10
C ILE A 33 -2.45 -1.75 -1.95
N ASP A 34 -2.59 -0.96 -0.90
CA ASP A 34 -3.44 -1.25 0.27
C ASP A 34 -4.59 -0.23 0.33
N HIS A 35 -5.72 -0.65 0.91
CA HIS A 35 -6.79 0.27 1.27
C HIS A 35 -6.61 0.70 2.73
N ILE A 36 -6.53 2.02 2.97
CA ILE A 36 -6.37 2.60 4.31
C ILE A 36 -7.53 2.11 5.20
N PHE A 37 -8.76 2.32 4.73
CA PHE A 37 -9.97 1.77 5.31
C PHE A 37 -10.47 0.57 4.50
N PRO A 38 -10.74 -0.58 5.14
CA PRO A 38 -11.28 -1.76 4.44
C PRO A 38 -12.59 -1.42 3.75
N VAL A 39 -12.72 -1.84 2.49
CA VAL A 39 -13.95 -1.74 1.71
C VAL A 39 -15.09 -2.46 2.41
N SER A 40 -14.79 -3.58 3.08
CA SER A 40 -15.72 -4.35 3.92
C SER A 40 -16.38 -3.52 5.03
N LEU A 41 -15.79 -2.37 5.40
CA LEU A 41 -16.29 -1.42 6.40
C LEU A 41 -16.85 -0.13 5.78
N GLN A 42 -17.28 -0.15 4.51
CA GLN A 42 -17.71 1.02 3.74
C GLN A 42 -16.58 1.98 3.34
N GLY A 43 -15.33 1.51 3.34
CA GLY A 43 -14.22 2.26 2.74
C GLY A 43 -14.50 2.53 1.26
N ALA A 44 -14.34 3.79 0.85
CA ALA A 44 -14.57 4.16 -0.55
C ALA A 44 -13.53 3.46 -1.45
N HIS A 45 -13.97 2.93 -2.59
CA HIS A 45 -13.06 2.56 -3.68
C HIS A 45 -12.62 3.82 -4.42
N ALA A 46 -11.86 4.67 -3.72
CA ALA A 46 -11.40 5.95 -4.21
C ALA A 46 -9.87 6.07 -4.03
N PRO A 47 -9.19 6.84 -4.89
CA PRO A 47 -7.75 7.07 -4.77
C PRO A 47 -7.35 7.55 -3.37
N GLU A 48 -8.21 8.33 -2.73
CA GLU A 48 -8.01 8.87 -1.38
C GLU A 48 -7.95 7.78 -0.29
N ASN A 49 -8.56 6.61 -0.52
CA ASN A 49 -8.55 5.48 0.40
C ASN A 49 -7.54 4.40 0.01
N ALA A 50 -6.71 4.64 -1.02
CA ALA A 50 -5.67 3.72 -1.44
C ALA A 50 -4.29 4.32 -1.13
N GLN A 51 -3.33 3.49 -0.76
CA GLN A 51 -1.96 3.89 -0.44
C GLN A 51 -0.95 2.88 -0.98
N ILE A 52 0.28 3.32 -1.24
CA ILE A 52 1.38 2.41 -1.59
C ILE A 52 1.98 1.79 -0.33
N THR A 53 2.25 0.49 -0.37
CA THR A 53 2.84 -0.26 0.75
C THR A 53 3.86 -1.27 0.22
N HIS A 54 4.76 -1.77 1.08
CA HIS A 54 5.48 -3.00 0.75
C HIS A 54 4.51 -4.19 0.75
N LEU A 55 4.76 -5.17 -0.12
CA LEU A 55 3.95 -6.39 -0.21
C LEU A 55 3.85 -7.12 1.14
N ILE A 56 4.94 -7.20 1.90
CA ILE A 56 4.97 -7.82 3.23
C ILE A 56 4.17 -7.02 4.27
N CYS A 57 4.27 -5.69 4.25
CA CYS A 57 3.51 -4.85 5.18
C CYS A 57 2.02 -5.00 4.94
N ASN A 58 1.59 -4.97 3.67
CA ASN A 58 0.20 -5.20 3.29
C ASN A 58 -0.30 -6.59 3.73
N ALA A 59 0.50 -7.63 3.48
CA ALA A 59 0.16 -9.00 3.87
C ALA A 59 0.02 -9.17 5.39
N LEU A 60 0.84 -8.46 6.18
CA LEU A 60 0.78 -8.49 7.64
C LEU A 60 -0.39 -7.68 8.21
N LYS A 61 -0.79 -6.58 7.56
CA LYS A 61 -1.96 -5.76 7.95
C LYS A 61 -3.27 -6.53 7.76
N GLY A 62 -3.41 -7.28 6.66
CA GLY A 62 -4.64 -7.98 6.34
C GLY A 62 -5.84 -7.04 6.16
N GLU A 63 -6.95 -7.34 6.83
CA GLU A 63 -8.20 -6.55 6.76
C GLU A 63 -8.35 -5.52 7.90
N GLU A 64 -7.30 -5.31 8.71
CA GLU A 64 -7.35 -4.34 9.80
C GLU A 64 -7.24 -2.90 9.25
N PRO A 65 -8.09 -1.96 9.71
CA PRO A 65 -7.99 -0.54 9.34
C PRO A 65 -6.77 0.14 9.97
N LEU A 66 -6.18 1.09 9.25
CA LEU A 66 -5.17 2.04 9.74
C LEU A 66 -5.81 3.38 10.11
#